data_AF-A0A8B6C6X8-F1
#
_entry.id   AF-A0A8B6C6X8-F1
#
_cell.length_a   1.000
_cell.length_b   1.000
_cell.length_c   1.000
_cell.angle_alpha   90.00
_cell.angle_beta   90.00
_cell.angle_gamma   90.00
#
_symmetry.space_group_name_H-M   'P 1'
#
loop_
_entity.id
_entity.type
_entity.pdbx_description
1 polymer ?
#
loop_
_entity_poly.entity_id
_entity_poly.type
_entity_poly.pdbx_seq_one_letter_code
_entity_poly.pdbx_strand_id
1 'polypeptide(L)'
;MDADTREIIQAEVQSAILGTQNKLLKSFTSLLDTWLNGFQKNIQDSQRALSESQLAKIDDTMTETFKFHKRGNEEYQKLADSSDTGWLVVDEYTTNPSTEDSEDENRIYKAQSRADSKITKEKAKRKTDPRPTPYKTKQLALDNPIPVNTNKKLFSSRRCFNCSETCHWRRECPQAMVQHTNK
;
A
#
# COMPACT_ATOMS: atom_id res chain seq x y z
N MET A 1 15.15 45.68 94.04
CA MET A 1 15.45 45.04 92.75
C MET A 1 16.31 46.00 91.98
N ASP A 2 17.59 45.67 91.89
CA ASP A 2 18.62 46.52 91.29
C ASP A 2 18.49 46.51 89.76
N ALA A 3 18.92 47.58 89.10
CA ALA A 3 18.74 47.76 87.65
C ALA A 3 19.28 46.57 86.84
N ASP A 4 20.44 46.03 87.23
CA ASP A 4 21.08 44.86 86.61
C ASP A 4 20.18 43.62 86.62
N THR A 5 19.45 43.38 87.72
CA THR A 5 18.55 42.21 87.81
C THR A 5 17.38 42.31 86.84
N ARG A 6 16.89 43.53 86.56
CA ARG A 6 15.81 43.75 85.60
C ARG A 6 16.27 43.57 84.16
N GLU A 7 17.49 44.02 83.86
CA GLU A 7 18.09 43.88 82.54
C GLU A 7 18.37 42.41 82.19
N ILE A 8 18.88 41.62 83.15
CA ILE A 8 19.08 40.17 82.99
C ILE A 8 17.75 39.47 82.70
N ILE A 9 16.70 39.77 83.48
CA ILE A 9 15.37 39.17 83.28
C ILE A 9 14.78 39.56 81.92
N GLN A 10 14.95 40.82 81.49
CA GLN A 10 14.48 41.27 80.18
C GLN A 10 15.22 40.57 79.03
N ALA A 11 16.53 40.41 79.12
CA ALA A 11 17.33 39.70 78.13
C ALA A 11 16.93 38.22 78.04
N GLU A 12 16.68 37.57 79.17
CA GLU A 12 16.26 36.18 79.22
C GLU A 12 14.86 35.99 78.60
N VAL A 13 13.90 36.86 78.94
CA VAL A 13 12.56 36.87 78.33
C VAL A 13 12.63 37.09 76.82
N GLN A 14 13.45 38.04 76.35
CA GLN A 14 13.64 38.27 74.92
C GLN A 14 14.25 37.05 74.22
N SER A 15 15.25 36.42 74.84
CA SER A 15 15.86 35.20 74.30
C SER A 15 14.85 34.04 74.18
N ALA A 16 13.96 33.90 75.17
CA ALA A 16 12.91 32.89 75.17
C ALA A 16 11.87 33.15 74.08
N ILE A 17 11.46 34.41 73.89
CA ILE A 17 10.54 34.83 72.81
C ILE A 17 11.15 34.58 71.44
N LEU A 18 12.41 34.94 71.23
CA LEU A 18 13.10 34.67 69.97
C LEU A 18 13.26 33.17 69.73
N GLY A 19 13.52 32.39 70.77
CA GLY A 19 13.59 30.94 70.70
C GLY A 19 12.26 30.30 70.28
N THR A 20 11.13 30.77 70.82
CA THR A 20 9.79 30.25 70.46
C THR A 20 9.39 30.67 69.05
N GLN A 21 9.65 31.92 68.65
CA GLN A 21 9.41 32.39 67.28
C GLN A 21 10.21 31.60 66.25
N ASN A 22 11.50 31.34 66.51
CA ASN A 22 12.33 30.53 65.62
C ASN A 22 11.82 29.10 65.47
N LYS A 23 11.30 28.48 66.53
CA LYS A 23 10.67 27.15 66.46
C LYS A 23 9.41 27.18 65.59
N LEU A 24 8.57 28.20 65.76
CA LEU A 24 7.36 28.38 64.96
C LEU A 24 7.70 28.58 63.48
N LEU A 25 8.66 29.44 63.16
CA LEU A 25 9.12 29.65 61.79
C LEU A 25 9.62 28.35 61.17
N LYS A 26 10.47 27.58 61.87
CA LYS A 26 10.93 26.27 61.40
C LYS A 26 9.79 25.29 61.11
N SER A 27 8.78 25.26 61.98
CA SER A 27 7.61 24.41 61.77
C SER A 27 6.83 24.81 60.52
N PHE A 28 6.68 26.13 60.28
CA PHE A 28 6.01 26.64 59.10
C PHE A 28 6.80 26.34 57.82
N THR A 29 8.13 26.50 57.85
CA THR A 29 9.00 26.14 56.72
C THR A 29 8.87 24.66 56.38
N SER A 30 8.89 23.79 57.39
CA SER A 30 8.71 22.34 57.19
C SER A 30 7.35 21.98 56.59
N LEU A 31 6.28 22.68 56.97
CA LEU A 31 4.96 22.47 56.38
C LEU A 31 4.92 22.90 54.91
N LEU A 32 5.54 24.05 54.58
CA LEU A 32 5.66 24.50 53.20
C LEU A 32 6.47 23.53 52.35
N ASP A 33 7.59 23.01 52.85
CA ASP A 33 8.40 22.02 52.14
C ASP A 33 7.61 20.74 51.88
N THR A 34 6.88 20.27 52.88
CA THR A 34 6.03 19.08 52.74
C THR A 34 4.96 19.29 51.68
N TRP A 35 4.32 20.46 51.70
CA TRP A 35 3.28 20.81 50.72
C TRP A 35 3.85 20.99 49.31
N LEU A 36 4.98 21.69 49.16
CA LEU A 36 5.66 21.90 47.88
C LEU A 36 6.11 20.59 47.26
N ASN A 37 6.71 19.70 48.06
CA ASN A 37 7.10 18.37 47.60
C ASN A 37 5.88 17.54 47.20
N GLY A 38 4.78 17.63 47.95
CA GLY A 38 3.51 16.98 47.61
C GLY A 38 2.92 17.51 46.30
N PHE A 39 2.94 18.82 46.10
CA PHE A 39 2.44 19.47 44.90
C PHE A 39 3.29 19.14 43.67
N GLN A 40 4.62 19.17 43.80
CA GLN A 40 5.54 18.77 42.74
C GLN A 40 5.34 17.31 42.33
N LYS A 41 5.18 16.41 43.31
CA LYS A 41 4.86 15.01 43.04
C LYS A 41 3.52 14.86 42.31
N ASN A 42 2.48 15.56 42.75
CA ASN A 42 1.18 15.54 42.09
C ASN A 42 1.26 16.01 40.62
N ILE A 43 2.03 17.06 40.34
CA ILE A 43 2.25 17.51 38.95
C ILE A 43 2.91 16.41 38.13
N GLN A 44 3.97 15.77 38.65
CA GLN A 44 4.69 14.71 37.95
C GLN A 44 3.77 13.50 37.69
N ASP A 45 3.01 13.07 38.70
CA ASP A 45 2.06 11.97 38.59
C ASP A 45 0.95 12.28 37.57
N SER A 46 0.44 13.51 37.59
CA SER A 46 -0.57 13.98 36.62
C SER A 46 -0.04 14.01 35.19
N GLN A 47 1.18 14.52 34.98
CA GLN A 47 1.84 14.51 33.67
C GLN A 47 2.10 13.09 33.17
N ARG A 48 2.49 12.17 34.06
CA ARG A 48 2.69 10.76 33.75
C ARG A 48 1.38 10.05 33.37
N ALA A 49 0.30 10.28 34.12
CA ALA A 49 -1.00 9.69 33.80
C ALA A 49 -1.52 10.16 32.43
N LEU A 50 -1.30 11.44 32.08
CA LEU A 50 -1.63 11.97 30.76
C LEU A 50 -0.82 11.30 29.65
N SER A 51 0.49 11.10 29.83
CA SER A 51 1.32 10.45 28.81
C SER A 51 0.98 8.96 28.65
N GLU A 52 0.73 8.24 29.75
CA GLU A 52 0.28 6.85 29.73
C GLU A 52 -1.06 6.70 28.99
N SER A 53 -2.02 7.61 29.24
CA SER A 53 -3.30 7.63 28.53
C SER A 53 -3.13 7.91 27.02
N GLN A 54 -2.26 8.85 26.66
CA GLN A 54 -1.96 9.15 25.25
C GLN A 54 -1.31 7.96 24.56
N LEU A 55 -0.35 7.30 25.21
CA LEU A 55 0.32 6.11 24.67
C LEU A 55 -0.66 4.94 24.49
N ALA A 56 -1.53 4.69 25.47
CA ALA A 56 -2.56 3.66 25.35
C ALA A 56 -3.52 3.93 24.19
N LYS A 57 -3.92 5.20 23.97
CA LYS A 57 -4.76 5.57 22.83
C LYS A 57 -4.02 5.41 21.50
N ILE A 58 -2.74 5.76 21.43
CA ILE A 58 -1.92 5.52 20.23
C ILE A 58 -1.83 4.02 19.95
N ASP A 59 -1.53 3.20 20.94
CA ASP A 59 -1.47 1.75 20.80
C ASP A 59 -2.81 1.16 20.31
N ASP A 60 -3.93 1.62 20.86
CA ASP A 60 -5.27 1.20 20.40
C ASP A 60 -5.50 1.60 18.93
N THR A 61 -5.25 2.86 18.56
CA THR A 61 -5.40 3.31 17.16
C THR A 61 -4.45 2.57 16.20
N MET A 62 -3.23 2.27 16.63
CA MET A 62 -2.26 1.51 15.83
C MET A 62 -2.72 0.07 15.68
N THR A 63 -3.07 -0.60 16.76
CA THR A 63 -3.57 -1.98 16.71
C THR A 63 -4.87 -2.10 15.92
N GLU A 64 -5.78 -1.14 16.02
CA GLU A 64 -6.98 -1.07 15.16
C GLU A 64 -6.62 -0.90 13.69
N THR A 65 -5.70 0.00 13.36
CA THR A 65 -5.21 0.19 11.98
C THR A 65 -4.50 -1.07 11.45
N PHE A 66 -3.82 -1.82 12.31
CA PHE A 66 -3.10 -3.05 11.96
C PHE A 66 -3.95 -4.34 12.02
N LYS A 67 -5.21 -4.29 12.46
CA LYS A 67 -6.12 -5.46 12.42
C LYS A 67 -6.50 -5.88 10.99
N PHE A 68 -6.10 -5.12 9.96
CA PHE A 68 -6.63 -5.24 8.61
C PHE A 68 -5.92 -6.23 7.66
N HIS A 69 -4.90 -6.98 8.07
CA HIS A 69 -4.21 -7.90 7.13
C HIS A 69 -4.32 -9.37 7.47
N LYS A 70 -4.81 -9.75 8.66
CA LYS A 70 -4.95 -11.17 9.02
C LYS A 70 -6.36 -11.71 8.77
N ARG A 71 -7.40 -10.92 9.06
CA ARG A 71 -8.81 -11.33 8.87
C ARG A 71 -9.21 -11.33 7.40
N GLY A 72 -8.81 -10.32 6.63
CA GLY A 72 -8.97 -10.34 5.17
C GLY A 72 -8.24 -11.53 4.53
N ASN A 73 -7.03 -11.84 4.99
CA ASN A 73 -6.22 -12.91 4.41
C ASN A 73 -6.81 -14.32 4.61
N GLU A 74 -7.51 -14.59 5.73
CA GLU A 74 -8.26 -15.85 5.89
C GLU A 74 -9.50 -15.94 5.00
N GLU A 75 -10.17 -14.82 4.71
CA GLU A 75 -11.34 -14.76 3.84
C GLU A 75 -10.95 -14.85 2.36
N TYR A 76 -9.89 -14.15 1.95
CA TYR A 76 -9.27 -14.29 0.62
C TYR A 76 -8.74 -15.71 0.41
N GLN A 77 -8.16 -16.34 1.43
CA GLN A 77 -7.72 -17.74 1.37
C GLN A 77 -8.91 -18.68 1.19
N LYS A 78 -10.02 -18.49 1.93
CA LYS A 78 -11.25 -19.29 1.75
C LYS A 78 -11.88 -19.09 0.37
N LEU A 79 -11.91 -17.86 -0.15
CA LEU A 79 -12.38 -17.55 -1.51
C LEU A 79 -11.48 -18.20 -2.58
N ALA A 80 -10.16 -18.13 -2.39
CA ALA A 80 -9.16 -18.78 -3.24
C ALA A 80 -9.29 -20.31 -3.24
N ASP A 81 -9.57 -20.91 -2.08
CA ASP A 81 -9.72 -22.36 -1.93
C ASP A 81 -11.11 -22.87 -2.36
N SER A 82 -12.13 -22.01 -2.37
CA SER A 82 -13.50 -22.38 -2.72
C SER A 82 -13.81 -22.41 -4.23
N SER A 83 -12.96 -21.78 -5.06
CA SER A 83 -13.19 -21.67 -6.49
C SER A 83 -11.90 -21.84 -7.30
N ASP A 84 -11.97 -22.56 -8.42
CA ASP A 84 -10.83 -22.76 -9.36
C ASP A 84 -10.23 -21.45 -9.90
N THR A 85 -10.93 -20.34 -9.69
CA THR A 85 -10.63 -19.00 -10.19
C THR A 85 -10.34 -18.01 -9.06
N GLY A 86 -10.39 -18.45 -7.80
CA GLY A 86 -10.36 -17.58 -6.64
C GLY A 86 -9.05 -16.79 -6.52
N TRP A 87 -7.92 -17.36 -6.92
CA TRP A 87 -6.63 -16.65 -6.99
C TRP A 87 -6.64 -15.47 -7.99
N LEU A 88 -7.39 -15.57 -9.10
CA LEU A 88 -7.55 -14.46 -10.06
C LEU A 88 -8.45 -13.34 -9.52
N VAL A 89 -9.46 -13.70 -8.71
CA VAL A 89 -10.37 -12.75 -8.06
C VAL A 89 -9.63 -11.95 -6.98
N VAL A 90 -8.77 -12.61 -6.19
CA VAL A 90 -7.94 -11.97 -5.17
C VAL A 90 -6.92 -11.00 -5.80
N ASP A 91 -6.28 -11.38 -6.91
CA ASP A 91 -5.33 -10.52 -7.63
C ASP A 91 -5.97 -9.22 -8.15
N GLU A 92 -7.15 -9.31 -8.77
CA GLU A 92 -7.88 -8.15 -9.31
C GLU A 92 -8.40 -7.20 -8.21
N TYR A 93 -8.62 -7.73 -7.01
CA TYR A 93 -9.01 -6.96 -5.83
C TYR A 93 -7.82 -6.18 -5.23
N THR A 94 -6.66 -6.83 -5.10
CA THR A 94 -5.46 -6.19 -4.52
C THR A 94 -4.86 -5.10 -5.41
N THR A 95 -5.01 -5.22 -6.74
CA THR A 95 -4.50 -4.23 -7.71
C THR A 95 -5.33 -2.95 -7.80
N ASN A 96 -6.53 -2.90 -7.22
CA ASN A 96 -7.41 -1.73 -7.23
C ASN A 96 -7.78 -1.27 -5.81
N PRO A 97 -6.85 -0.64 -5.07
CA PRO A 97 -7.14 -0.12 -3.73
C PRO A 97 -7.97 1.17 -3.83
N SER A 98 -9.30 1.05 -3.71
CA SER A 98 -10.18 2.20 -3.49
C SER A 98 -10.29 2.53 -2.01
N THR A 99 -10.02 3.78 -1.67
CA THR A 99 -10.15 4.39 -0.33
C THR A 99 -11.59 4.79 -0.06
N GLU A 100 -12.46 3.85 0.30
CA GLU A 100 -13.77 4.17 0.90
C GLU A 100 -14.34 2.92 1.57
N ASP A 101 -14.41 3.00 2.91
CA ASP A 101 -14.76 1.96 3.90
C ASP A 101 -16.26 1.58 3.89
N SER A 102 -16.92 1.61 2.73
CA SER A 102 -18.38 1.49 2.64
C SER A 102 -18.91 0.54 1.54
N GLU A 103 -18.06 -0.24 0.85
CA GLU A 103 -18.51 -1.06 -0.30
C GLU A 103 -17.89 -2.47 -0.41
N ASP A 104 -17.58 -3.18 0.67
CA ASP A 104 -16.86 -4.47 0.56
C ASP A 104 -17.67 -5.58 -0.17
N GLU A 105 -18.98 -5.70 0.04
CA GLU A 105 -19.80 -6.73 -0.63
C GLU A 105 -19.97 -6.48 -2.15
N ASN A 106 -20.10 -5.21 -2.54
CA ASN A 106 -20.30 -4.82 -3.94
C ASN A 106 -19.00 -4.99 -4.76
N ARG A 107 -17.85 -5.02 -4.06
CA ARG A 107 -16.51 -5.18 -4.64
C ARG A 107 -16.21 -6.64 -5.03
N ILE A 108 -16.60 -7.60 -4.20
CA ILE A 108 -16.44 -9.05 -4.50
C ILE A 108 -17.31 -9.43 -5.71
N TYR A 109 -18.57 -8.97 -5.74
CA TYR A 109 -19.48 -9.26 -6.86
C TYR A 109 -18.95 -8.73 -8.20
N LYS A 110 -18.43 -7.49 -8.22
CA LYS A 110 -17.84 -6.89 -9.44
C LYS A 110 -16.56 -7.60 -9.87
N ALA A 111 -15.70 -8.00 -8.92
CA ALA A 111 -14.48 -8.75 -9.21
C ALA A 111 -14.79 -10.14 -9.77
N GLN A 112 -15.77 -10.85 -9.19
CA GLN A 112 -16.23 -12.15 -9.66
C GLN A 112 -16.80 -12.07 -11.08
N SER A 113 -17.64 -11.07 -11.35
CA SER A 113 -18.21 -10.83 -12.69
C SER A 113 -17.12 -10.54 -13.75
N ARG A 114 -16.04 -9.85 -13.38
CA ARG A 114 -14.90 -9.56 -14.26
C ARG A 114 -14.04 -10.80 -14.51
N ALA A 115 -13.78 -11.61 -13.50
CA ALA A 115 -13.06 -12.88 -13.63
C ALA A 115 -13.82 -13.86 -14.53
N ASP A 116 -15.13 -14.02 -14.33
CA ASP A 116 -15.98 -14.89 -15.15
C ASP A 116 -16.02 -14.42 -16.62
N SER A 117 -16.06 -13.11 -16.83
CA SER A 117 -16.00 -12.51 -18.16
C SER A 117 -14.66 -12.75 -18.87
N LYS A 118 -13.53 -12.79 -18.15
CA LYS A 118 -12.21 -13.11 -18.73
C LYS A 118 -12.14 -14.58 -19.14
N ILE A 119 -12.64 -15.48 -18.29
CA ILE A 119 -12.59 -16.92 -18.53
C ILE A 119 -13.53 -17.35 -19.65
N THR A 120 -14.73 -16.77 -19.73
CA THR A 120 -15.66 -17.04 -20.85
C THR A 120 -15.07 -16.61 -22.19
N LYS A 121 -14.42 -15.44 -22.24
CA LYS A 121 -13.69 -14.97 -23.43
C LYS A 121 -12.50 -15.86 -23.78
N GLU A 122 -11.74 -16.31 -22.79
CA GLU A 122 -10.59 -17.22 -22.99
C GLU A 122 -11.03 -18.61 -23.48
N LYS A 123 -12.10 -19.16 -22.89
CA LYS A 123 -12.74 -20.41 -23.34
C LYS A 123 -13.31 -20.27 -24.75
N ALA A 124 -13.85 -19.10 -25.11
CA ALA A 124 -14.33 -18.83 -26.46
C ALA A 124 -13.19 -18.79 -27.49
N LYS A 125 -12.06 -18.13 -27.16
CA LYS A 125 -10.85 -18.13 -28.01
C LYS A 125 -10.29 -19.54 -28.24
N ARG A 126 -10.21 -20.35 -27.18
CA ARG A 126 -9.75 -21.74 -27.27
C ARG A 126 -10.63 -22.64 -28.14
N LYS A 127 -11.92 -22.30 -28.32
CA LYS A 127 -12.82 -23.03 -29.23
C LYS A 127 -12.64 -22.64 -30.69
N THR A 128 -12.15 -21.43 -30.97
CA THR A 128 -11.93 -20.93 -32.33
C THR A 128 -10.54 -21.22 -32.89
N ASP A 129 -9.57 -21.56 -32.04
CA ASP A 129 -8.24 -21.95 -32.49
C ASP A 129 -8.25 -23.38 -33.05
N PRO A 130 -7.93 -23.59 -34.34
CA PRO A 130 -7.76 -24.94 -34.89
C PRO A 130 -6.62 -25.63 -34.14
N ARG A 131 -6.93 -26.75 -33.50
CA ARG A 131 -5.95 -27.61 -32.80
C ARG A 131 -4.73 -27.85 -33.70
N PRO A 132 -3.48 -27.60 -33.26
CA PRO A 132 -2.31 -27.94 -34.06
C PRO A 132 -2.29 -29.46 -34.25
N THR A 133 -2.52 -29.92 -35.48
CA THR A 133 -2.45 -31.34 -35.80
C THR A 133 -0.99 -31.78 -35.77
N PRO A 134 -0.60 -32.78 -34.96
CA PRO A 134 0.76 -33.23 -34.91
C PRO A 134 1.04 -34.08 -36.17
N TYR A 135 1.96 -33.59 -36.99
CA TYR A 135 2.65 -34.23 -38.12
C TYR A 135 1.82 -35.03 -39.15
N LYS A 136 1.65 -34.45 -40.35
CA LYS A 136 1.49 -35.21 -41.59
C LYS A 136 2.77 -35.09 -42.44
N THR A 137 3.68 -36.04 -42.25
CA THR A 137 4.80 -36.29 -43.17
C THR A 137 4.26 -37.01 -44.40
N LYS A 138 4.48 -36.48 -45.60
CA LYS A 138 4.28 -37.23 -46.86
C LYS A 138 5.61 -37.40 -47.57
N GLN A 139 5.91 -38.66 -47.88
CA GLN A 139 7.13 -39.17 -48.50
C GLN A 139 7.32 -38.65 -49.93
N LEU A 140 8.60 -38.44 -50.26
CA LEU A 140 9.14 -38.05 -51.56
C LEU A 140 9.14 -39.26 -52.50
N ALA A 141 8.59 -39.09 -53.71
CA ALA A 141 8.89 -39.98 -54.83
C ALA A 141 9.38 -39.11 -56.01
N LEU A 142 10.60 -39.41 -56.42
CA LEU A 142 11.31 -38.90 -57.59
C LEU A 142 10.56 -39.28 -58.87
N ASP A 143 10.41 -38.32 -59.79
CA ASP A 143 10.86 -38.42 -61.19
C ASP A 143 10.64 -37.05 -61.91
N ASN A 144 11.70 -36.57 -62.55
CA ASN A 144 11.98 -35.21 -63.07
C ASN A 144 11.15 -34.79 -64.32
N PRO A 145 11.08 -33.49 -64.78
CA PRO A 145 12.14 -32.47 -64.73
C PRO A 145 11.75 -31.02 -64.37
N ILE A 146 12.76 -30.26 -63.94
CA ILE A 146 12.69 -28.83 -63.56
C ILE A 146 12.36 -27.95 -64.78
N PRO A 147 11.46 -26.97 -64.62
CA PRO A 147 11.83 -25.62 -65.02
C PRO A 147 11.64 -24.61 -63.88
N VAL A 148 12.66 -23.78 -63.81
CA VAL A 148 12.95 -22.67 -62.91
C VAL A 148 11.81 -21.65 -62.84
N ASN A 149 11.55 -21.16 -61.62
CA ASN A 149 10.97 -19.86 -61.25
C ASN A 149 9.66 -19.44 -61.95
N THR A 150 8.54 -19.64 -61.26
CA THR A 150 7.35 -18.80 -61.47
C THR A 150 6.84 -18.28 -60.14
N ASN A 151 7.26 -17.04 -59.84
CA ASN A 151 6.62 -16.09 -58.94
C ASN A 151 5.08 -16.24 -58.96
N LYS A 152 4.52 -17.04 -58.03
CA LYS A 152 3.10 -16.98 -57.73
C LYS A 152 2.86 -15.78 -56.83
N LYS A 153 2.74 -14.62 -57.48
CA LYS A 153 2.19 -13.39 -56.90
C LYS A 153 0.83 -13.73 -56.28
N LEU A 154 0.74 -13.79 -54.95
CA LEU A 154 -0.52 -13.62 -54.27
C LEU A 154 -0.93 -12.15 -54.50
N PHE A 155 -1.84 -11.95 -55.45
CA PHE A 155 -2.38 -10.66 -55.83
C PHE A 155 -2.93 -9.92 -54.61
N SER A 156 -2.20 -8.91 -54.15
CA SER A 156 -2.70 -7.97 -53.15
C SER A 156 -3.79 -7.11 -53.80
N SER A 157 -5.04 -7.17 -53.31
CA SER A 157 -6.14 -6.28 -53.71
C SER A 157 -5.91 -4.80 -53.39
N ARG A 158 -4.76 -4.43 -52.81
CA ARG A 158 -4.40 -3.02 -52.53
C ARG A 158 -3.53 -2.49 -53.66
N ARG A 159 -3.88 -1.29 -54.14
CA ARG A 159 -3.08 -0.52 -55.12
C ARG A 159 -1.75 -0.08 -54.49
N CYS A 160 -0.67 -0.14 -55.26
CA CYS A 160 0.64 0.35 -54.88
C CYS A 160 0.58 1.85 -54.59
N PHE A 161 1.13 2.27 -53.45
CA PHE A 161 1.15 3.68 -53.05
C PHE A 161 2.09 4.58 -53.88
N ASN A 162 2.84 4.02 -54.84
CA ASN A 162 3.75 4.79 -55.70
C ASN A 162 3.22 4.97 -57.13
N CYS A 163 2.76 3.89 -57.78
CA CYS A 163 2.26 3.94 -59.17
C CYS A 163 0.75 3.67 -59.29
N SER A 164 0.05 3.40 -58.19
CA SER A 164 -1.38 3.06 -58.14
C SER A 164 -1.81 1.77 -58.84
N GLU A 165 -0.88 0.97 -59.37
CA GLU A 165 -1.17 -0.35 -59.93
C GLU A 165 -1.38 -1.40 -58.84
N THR A 166 -2.22 -2.41 -59.11
CA THR A 166 -2.41 -3.55 -58.20
C THR A 166 -1.32 -4.61 -58.44
N CYS A 167 -1.16 -5.59 -57.54
CA CYS A 167 -0.20 -6.71 -57.66
C CYS A 167 1.23 -6.50 -57.10
N HIS A 168 1.53 -5.36 -56.45
CA HIS A 168 2.77 -5.16 -55.68
C HIS A 168 2.64 -4.06 -54.61
N TRP A 169 3.50 -4.06 -53.59
CA TRP A 169 3.57 -2.99 -52.58
C TRP A 169 4.63 -1.93 -52.94
N ARG A 170 4.60 -0.73 -52.32
CA ARG A 170 5.54 0.39 -52.63
C ARG A 170 7.02 -0.01 -52.64
N ARG A 171 7.41 -0.97 -51.80
CA ARG A 171 8.80 -1.46 -51.68
C ARG A 171 9.24 -2.35 -52.84
N GLU A 172 8.28 -2.92 -53.57
CA GLU A 172 8.48 -3.82 -54.70
C GLU A 172 8.04 -3.16 -56.02
N CYS A 173 7.93 -1.83 -56.02
CA CYS A 173 7.45 -1.08 -57.18
C CYS A 173 8.52 -1.06 -58.28
N PRO A 174 8.26 -1.63 -59.47
CA PRO A 174 9.23 -1.64 -60.56
C PRO A 174 9.56 -0.23 -61.04
N GLN A 175 8.60 0.72 -60.94
CA GLN A 175 8.83 2.13 -61.25
C GLN A 175 9.83 2.81 -60.30
N ALA A 176 9.99 2.33 -59.06
CA ALA A 176 10.89 2.93 -58.08
C ALA A 176 12.36 2.70 -58.42
N MET A 177 12.67 1.69 -59.24
CA MET A 177 14.05 1.38 -59.65
C MET A 177 14.50 2.12 -60.90
N VAL A 178 13.58 2.74 -61.66
CA VAL A 178 13.90 3.42 -62.93
C VAL A 178 14.26 4.92 -62.73
N GLN A 179 14.01 5.49 -61.55
CA GLN A 179 14.27 6.92 -61.30
C GLN A 179 15.71 7.24 -60.82
N HIS A 180 16.61 6.25 -60.79
CA HIS A 180 18.01 6.45 -60.36
C HIS A 180 19.05 6.41 -61.49
N THR A 181 18.62 6.26 -62.75
CA THR A 181 19.54 6.26 -63.90
C THR A 181 19.02 7.23 -64.95
N ASN A 182 19.24 8.52 -64.71
CA ASN A 182 19.46 9.54 -65.75
C ASN A 182 19.91 10.84 -65.06
N LYS A 183 21.21 10.88 -64.74
CA LYS A 183 22.00 12.11 -64.74
C LYS A 183 23.27 11.82 -65.53
#